data_AF-A0A2W6NJ48-F1
#
_entry.id   AF-A0A2W6NJ48-F1
#
_cell.length_a   1.000
_cell.length_b   1.000
_cell.length_c   1.000
_cell.angle_alpha   90.00
_cell.angle_beta   90.00
_cell.angle_gamma   90.00
#
_symmetry.space_group_name_H-M   'P 1'
#
loop_
_entity.id
_entity.type
_entity.pdbx_description
1 polymer ?
#
loop_
_entity_poly.entity_id
_entity_poly.type
_entity_poly.pdbx_seq_one_letter_code
_entity_poly.pdbx_strand_id
1 'polypeptide(L)'
;MKKITLIFLSLILIVSVITPVISAQSEIKEPIIPMIDERITGILESNNIDYAVSDGKIIISDKSETNRNRVNQLLIASFRTDVNLQSAMATYPSAWQSLKNYNFAGSKKFSGATKTAFVAAFTAYAKNIATPWKELVAVAAGGYAAYYFINNNTEDLYTFITYHYRTMGPGFVDSNGTVYGDYEIRKQTRITKNSNNTGGAYDVDTRRGTSLVPWF
;
A
#
# COMPACT_ATOMS: atom_id res chain seq x y z
N MET A 1 15.01 28.49 20.16
CA MET A 1 15.11 28.60 18.70
C MET A 1 15.39 27.27 17.98
N LYS A 2 16.27 26.38 18.48
CA LYS A 2 16.62 25.10 17.81
C LYS A 2 15.48 24.07 17.64
N LYS A 3 14.45 24.11 18.50
CA LYS A 3 13.30 23.18 18.42
C LYS A 3 12.23 23.62 17.41
N ILE A 4 12.15 24.92 17.12
CA ILE A 4 11.18 25.48 16.16
C ILE A 4 11.67 25.23 14.73
N THR A 5 12.97 25.31 14.48
CA THR A 5 13.59 24.98 13.19
C THR A 5 13.44 23.51 12.81
N LEU A 6 13.44 22.59 13.78
CA LEU A 6 13.23 21.15 13.56
C LEU A 6 11.77 20.84 13.15
N ILE A 7 10.80 21.52 13.77
CA ILE A 7 9.38 21.42 13.42
C ILE A 7 9.11 22.07 12.05
N PHE A 8 9.80 23.16 11.73
CA PHE A 8 9.70 23.82 10.43
C PHE A 8 10.30 22.98 9.29
N LEU A 9 11.40 22.28 9.54
CA LEU A 9 11.98 21.35 8.56
C LEU A 9 11.02 20.19 8.27
N SER A 10 10.30 19.68 9.29
CA SER A 10 9.23 18.69 9.07
C SER A 10 8.02 19.26 8.35
N LEU A 11 7.68 20.53 8.55
CA LEU A 11 6.55 21.19 7.87
C LEU A 11 6.85 21.47 6.39
N ILE A 12 8.10 21.81 6.05
CA ILE A 12 8.55 22.01 4.65
C ILE A 12 8.51 20.69 3.87
N LEU A 13 8.82 19.56 4.53
CA LEU A 13 8.68 18.23 3.95
C LEU A 13 7.22 17.88 3.58
N ILE A 14 6.25 18.45 4.30
CA ILE A 14 4.81 18.21 4.14
C ILE A 14 4.20 19.17 3.10
N VAL A 15 4.67 20.42 3.01
CA VAL A 15 4.09 21.44 2.13
C VAL A 15 4.55 21.30 0.67
N SER A 16 5.69 20.66 0.37
CA SER A 16 6.07 20.33 -1.02
C SER A 16 5.23 19.23 -1.68
N VAL A 17 4.19 18.72 -0.99
CA VAL A 17 3.37 17.56 -1.39
C VAL A 17 1.99 17.98 -1.92
N ILE A 18 1.57 19.25 -1.76
CA ILE A 18 0.16 19.65 -1.94
C ILE A 18 0.10 20.83 -2.94
N THR A 19 0.35 20.66 -4.25
CA THR A 19 -0.65 20.49 -5.34
C THR A 19 0.04 20.77 -6.71
N PRO A 20 -0.49 20.36 -7.88
CA PRO A 20 -1.17 19.11 -8.22
C PRO A 20 -0.54 18.37 -9.45
N VAL A 21 -0.72 17.04 -9.48
CA VAL A 21 -1.05 16.20 -10.67
C VAL A 21 0.10 15.59 -11.52
N ILE A 22 0.24 14.27 -11.32
CA ILE A 22 0.59 13.19 -12.28
C ILE A 22 2.04 13.13 -12.75
N SER A 23 2.94 12.70 -11.87
CA SER A 23 4.04 11.79 -12.22
C SER A 23 4.79 11.50 -10.93
N ALA A 24 4.92 10.22 -10.60
CA ALA A 24 5.63 9.68 -9.44
C ALA A 24 5.01 10.05 -8.08
N GLN A 25 4.28 9.10 -7.51
CA GLN A 25 3.98 9.06 -6.08
C GLN A 25 5.30 9.20 -5.31
N SER A 26 5.50 10.39 -4.75
CA SER A 26 6.58 10.69 -3.81
C SER A 26 6.53 9.69 -2.66
N GLU A 27 7.71 9.27 -2.18
CA GLU A 27 7.99 8.36 -1.06
C GLU A 27 7.47 8.84 0.31
N ILE A 28 6.22 9.27 0.39
CA ILE A 28 5.48 9.33 1.64
C ILE A 28 4.60 8.09 1.60
N LYS A 29 5.14 6.99 2.14
CA LYS A 29 4.30 5.86 2.53
C LYS A 29 3.35 6.40 3.59
N GLU A 30 2.16 6.83 3.19
CA GLU A 30 1.02 6.83 4.11
C GLU A 30 1.02 5.47 4.81
N PRO A 31 0.74 5.42 6.14
CA PRO A 31 0.72 4.15 6.84
C PRO A 31 -0.25 3.25 6.09
N ILE A 32 0.27 2.18 5.49
CA ILE A 32 -0.54 1.32 4.65
C ILE A 32 -1.58 0.70 5.57
N ILE A 33 -2.84 1.14 5.43
CA ILE A 33 -3.94 0.59 6.22
C ILE A 33 -4.15 -0.82 5.69
N PRO A 34 -3.88 -1.86 6.51
CA PRO A 34 -4.02 -3.23 6.06
C PRO A 34 -5.48 -3.49 5.70
N MET A 35 -5.68 -4.03 4.50
CA MET A 35 -7.01 -4.38 4.02
C MET A 35 -7.57 -5.53 4.86
N ILE A 36 -8.79 -5.35 5.34
CA ILE A 36 -9.53 -6.35 6.12
C ILE A 36 -10.46 -7.09 5.17
N ASP A 37 -10.60 -8.40 5.35
CA ASP A 37 -11.52 -9.21 4.55
C ASP A 37 -12.98 -8.94 4.98
N GLU A 38 -13.69 -8.15 4.16
CA GLU A 38 -15.09 -7.77 4.38
C GLU A 38 -16.04 -8.97 4.48
N ARG A 39 -15.70 -10.11 3.85
CA ARG A 39 -16.48 -11.34 4.00
C ARG A 39 -16.45 -11.82 5.45
N ILE A 40 -15.27 -11.81 6.08
CA ILE A 40 -15.10 -12.28 7.45
C ILE A 40 -15.81 -11.33 8.41
N THR A 41 -15.60 -10.02 8.28
CA THR A 41 -16.28 -9.04 9.14
C THR A 41 -17.80 -9.11 8.97
N GLY A 42 -18.31 -9.26 7.74
CA GLY A 42 -19.73 -9.43 7.49
C GLY A 42 -20.34 -10.68 8.14
N ILE A 43 -19.60 -11.80 8.19
CA ILE A 43 -20.03 -13.01 8.91
C ILE A 43 -20.08 -12.76 10.42
N LEU A 44 -19.08 -12.08 10.98
CA LEU A 44 -19.03 -11.79 12.42
C LEU A 44 -20.16 -10.83 12.84
N GLU A 45 -20.38 -9.76 12.07
CA GLU A 45 -21.42 -8.76 12.32
C GLU A 45 -22.83 -9.36 12.21
N SER A 46 -23.11 -10.11 11.13
CA SER A 46 -24.41 -10.77 10.93
C SER A 46 -24.75 -11.81 12.00
N ASN A 47 -23.75 -12.33 12.71
CA ASN A 47 -23.93 -13.33 13.77
C ASN A 47 -23.78 -12.75 15.18
N ASN A 48 -23.69 -11.42 15.32
CA ASN A 48 -23.47 -10.71 16.59
C ASN A 48 -22.24 -11.23 17.35
N ILE A 49 -21.11 -11.40 16.64
CA ILE A 49 -19.83 -11.80 17.22
C ILE A 49 -18.94 -10.57 17.33
N ASP A 50 -18.63 -10.16 18.56
CA ASP A 50 -17.73 -9.04 18.81
C ASP A 50 -16.29 -9.37 18.38
N TYR A 51 -15.64 -8.41 17.72
CA TYR A 51 -14.27 -8.53 17.27
C TYR A 51 -13.52 -7.20 17.37
N ALA A 52 -12.20 -7.29 17.43
CA ALA A 52 -11.28 -6.17 17.34
C ALA A 52 -10.36 -6.35 16.13
N VAL A 53 -9.89 -5.24 15.57
CA VAL A 53 -8.89 -5.25 14.49
C VAL A 53 -7.58 -4.69 15.04
N SER A 54 -6.52 -5.49 14.97
CA SER A 54 -5.16 -5.08 15.37
C SER A 54 -4.18 -5.51 14.29
N ASP A 55 -3.37 -4.57 13.80
CA ASP A 55 -2.35 -4.82 12.77
C ASP A 55 -2.87 -5.56 11.53
N GLY A 56 -4.10 -5.26 11.09
CA GLY A 56 -4.72 -5.91 9.94
C GLY A 56 -5.22 -7.33 10.18
N LYS A 57 -5.22 -7.78 11.43
CA LYS A 57 -5.80 -9.06 11.85
C LYS A 57 -7.10 -8.83 12.59
N ILE A 58 -8.07 -9.69 12.32
CA ILE A 58 -9.32 -9.75 13.06
C ILE A 58 -9.11 -10.69 14.25
N ILE A 59 -9.49 -10.23 15.44
CA ILE A 59 -9.41 -11.01 16.67
C ILE A 59 -10.81 -11.03 17.29
N ILE A 60 -11.41 -12.20 17.46
CA ILE A 60 -12.69 -12.32 18.14
C ILE A 60 -12.52 -12.04 19.65
N SER A 61 -13.48 -11.33 20.24
CA SER A 61 -13.41 -10.91 21.64
C SER A 61 -13.57 -12.10 22.60
N ASP A 62 -14.58 -12.96 22.36
CA ASP A 62 -14.72 -14.21 23.10
C ASP A 62 -13.89 -15.33 22.47
N LYS A 63 -12.83 -15.70 23.17
CA LYS A 63 -11.85 -16.71 22.76
C LYS A 63 -12.20 -18.11 23.25
N SER A 64 -13.39 -18.33 23.84
CA SER A 64 -13.83 -19.65 24.30
C SER A 64 -13.82 -20.68 23.16
N GLU A 65 -13.56 -21.95 23.48
CA GLU A 65 -13.54 -23.01 22.47
C GLU A 65 -14.88 -23.14 21.74
N THR A 66 -15.98 -23.01 22.47
CA THR A 66 -17.33 -23.01 21.91
C THR A 66 -17.52 -21.90 20.88
N ASN A 67 -17.11 -20.66 21.20
CA ASN A 67 -17.27 -19.54 20.27
C ASN A 67 -16.32 -19.65 19.06
N ARG A 68 -15.06 -20.06 19.26
CA ARG A 68 -14.12 -20.32 18.16
C ARG A 68 -14.65 -21.39 17.19
N ASN A 69 -15.17 -22.50 17.73
CA ASN A 69 -15.75 -23.57 16.91
C ASN A 69 -16.99 -23.10 16.15
N ARG A 70 -17.84 -22.28 16.78
CA ARG A 70 -18.98 -21.63 16.13
C ARG A 70 -18.52 -20.74 14.97
N VAL A 71 -17.51 -19.89 15.17
CA VAL A 71 -16.99 -19.01 14.11
C VAL A 71 -16.42 -19.84 12.96
N ASN A 72 -15.62 -20.87 13.26
CA ASN A 72 -15.08 -21.80 12.25
C ASN A 72 -16.20 -22.47 11.43
N GLN A 73 -17.28 -22.91 12.09
CA GLN A 73 -18.44 -23.47 11.39
C GLN A 73 -19.14 -22.43 10.51
N LEU A 74 -19.28 -21.19 10.95
CA LEU A 74 -19.86 -20.10 10.14
C LEU A 74 -18.99 -19.77 8.92
N LEU A 75 -17.67 -19.73 9.07
CA LEU A 75 -16.73 -19.53 7.97
C LEU A 75 -16.84 -20.66 6.95
N ILE A 76 -16.89 -21.92 7.40
CA ILE A 76 -17.10 -23.09 6.53
C ILE A 76 -18.49 -23.06 5.89
N ALA A 77 -19.53 -22.69 6.63
CA ALA A 77 -20.90 -22.60 6.11
C ALA A 77 -20.99 -21.55 5.01
N SER A 78 -20.43 -20.36 5.21
CA SER A 78 -20.35 -19.29 4.20
C SER A 78 -19.66 -19.75 2.90
N PHE A 79 -18.81 -20.77 3.00
CA PHE A 79 -18.13 -21.40 1.87
C PHE A 79 -18.95 -22.52 1.22
N ARG A 80 -19.88 -23.14 1.96
CA ARG A 80 -20.70 -24.28 1.51
C ARG A 80 -22.10 -23.88 1.02
N THR A 81 -22.68 -22.78 1.50
CA THR A 81 -24.04 -22.32 1.12
C THR A 81 -24.11 -21.65 -0.25
N ASP A 82 -23.60 -22.34 -1.27
CA ASP A 82 -23.76 -22.01 -2.69
C ASP A 82 -24.47 -23.16 -3.45
N VAL A 83 -25.45 -23.80 -2.79
CA VAL A 83 -26.25 -24.88 -3.39
C VAL A 83 -27.70 -24.45 -3.67
N ASN A 84 -28.19 -23.31 -3.16
CA ASN A 84 -29.61 -22.95 -3.36
C ASN A 84 -29.97 -21.47 -3.20
N LEU A 85 -29.22 -20.53 -3.79
CA LEU A 85 -29.80 -19.21 -4.10
C LEU A 85 -29.20 -18.61 -5.38
N GLN A 86 -30.08 -18.31 -6.32
CA GLN A 86 -29.84 -17.87 -7.67
C GLN A 86 -29.22 -16.45 -7.71
N SER A 87 -27.90 -16.31 -7.54
CA SER A 87 -27.00 -15.33 -8.20
C SER A 87 -25.69 -15.09 -7.41
N ALA A 88 -24.56 -15.17 -8.13
CA ALA A 88 -23.18 -14.96 -7.69
C ALA A 88 -22.49 -16.15 -6.99
N MET A 89 -22.23 -17.19 -7.79
CA MET A 89 -21.26 -18.25 -7.49
C MET A 89 -19.95 -17.66 -6.94
N ALA A 90 -19.65 -17.94 -5.67
CA ALA A 90 -18.27 -17.88 -5.18
C ALA A 90 -17.56 -19.15 -5.65
N THR A 91 -17.29 -19.26 -6.96
CA THR A 91 -16.40 -20.29 -7.49
C THR A 91 -15.02 -20.04 -6.90
N TYR A 92 -14.58 -20.91 -6.00
CA TYR A 92 -13.23 -20.85 -5.46
C TYR A 92 -12.26 -21.52 -6.43
N PRO A 93 -11.08 -20.94 -6.69
CA PRO A 93 -10.59 -19.65 -6.18
C PRO A 93 -11.40 -18.46 -6.69
N SER A 94 -11.65 -17.47 -5.81
CA SER A 94 -12.39 -16.26 -6.20
C SER A 94 -11.71 -15.53 -7.36
N ALA A 95 -12.45 -14.65 -8.02
CA ALA A 95 -11.85 -13.70 -8.96
C ALA A 95 -10.77 -12.86 -8.26
N TRP A 96 -9.76 -12.43 -9.02
CA TRP A 96 -8.72 -11.54 -8.52
C TRP A 96 -9.29 -10.17 -8.17
N GLN A 97 -9.09 -9.74 -6.93
CA GLN A 97 -9.44 -8.44 -6.43
C GLN A 97 -8.17 -7.61 -6.23
N SER A 98 -8.28 -6.27 -6.29
CA SER A 98 -7.10 -5.39 -6.23
C SER A 98 -6.75 -4.97 -4.80
N LEU A 99 -5.50 -5.17 -4.41
CA LEU A 99 -4.90 -4.64 -3.18
C LEU A 99 -4.33 -3.24 -3.42
N LYS A 100 -5.21 -2.29 -3.78
CA LYS A 100 -4.80 -0.94 -4.26
C LYS A 100 -3.89 -0.18 -3.30
N ASN A 101 -4.10 -0.35 -1.99
CA ASN A 101 -3.32 0.32 -0.94
C ASN A 101 -1.83 -0.08 -0.93
N TYR A 102 -1.48 -1.20 -1.58
CA TYR A 102 -0.12 -1.70 -1.69
C TYR A 102 0.51 -1.46 -3.07
N ASN A 103 -0.26 -0.95 -4.04
CA ASN A 103 0.28 -0.66 -5.36
C ASN A 103 1.34 0.43 -5.28
N PHE A 104 2.41 0.26 -6.05
CA PHE A 104 3.53 1.18 -6.11
C PHE A 104 3.80 1.58 -7.56
N ALA A 105 4.06 2.87 -7.78
CA ALA A 105 4.55 3.41 -9.03
C ALA A 105 5.68 4.41 -8.75
N GLY A 106 6.87 4.15 -9.30
CA GLY A 106 8.04 4.99 -9.13
C GLY A 106 8.75 5.27 -10.44
N SER A 107 9.46 6.39 -10.51
CA SER A 107 10.35 6.75 -11.61
C SER A 107 11.77 6.94 -11.08
N LYS A 108 12.74 6.31 -11.75
CA LYS A 108 14.16 6.46 -11.42
C LYS A 108 14.63 7.90 -11.62
N LYS A 109 14.20 8.55 -12.71
CA LYS A 109 14.61 9.92 -13.04
C LYS A 109 14.00 10.92 -12.06
N PHE A 110 12.72 10.77 -11.73
CA PHE A 110 12.03 11.60 -10.75
C PHE A 110 12.64 11.46 -9.34
N SER A 111 12.94 10.23 -8.90
CA SER A 111 13.58 10.00 -7.60
C SER A 111 14.95 10.68 -7.53
N GLY A 112 15.76 10.59 -8.59
CA GLY A 112 17.05 11.29 -8.66
C GLY A 112 16.91 12.82 -8.63
N ALA A 113 15.94 13.37 -9.36
CA ALA A 113 15.68 14.81 -9.37
C ALA A 113 15.21 15.32 -8.00
N THR A 114 14.33 14.57 -7.34
CA THR A 114 13.82 14.90 -6.01
C THR A 114 14.95 14.89 -4.97
N LYS A 115 15.83 13.88 -5.01
CA LYS A 115 17.01 13.83 -4.13
C LYS A 115 17.95 15.01 -4.36
N THR A 116 18.15 15.40 -5.61
CA THR A 116 19.00 16.56 -5.97
C THR A 116 18.39 17.87 -5.48
N ALA A 117 17.08 18.05 -5.66
CA ALA A 117 16.34 19.19 -5.16
C ALA A 117 16.45 19.33 -3.62
N PHE A 118 16.29 18.21 -2.90
CA PHE A 118 16.44 18.17 -1.45
C PHE A 118 17.86 18.56 -1.01
N VAL A 119 18.89 17.96 -1.63
CA VAL A 119 20.29 18.26 -1.30
C VAL A 119 20.61 19.73 -1.57
N ALA A 120 20.14 20.30 -2.68
CA ALA A 120 20.34 21.70 -3.01
C ALA A 120 19.72 22.63 -1.95
N ALA A 121 18.45 22.42 -1.62
CA ALA A 121 17.73 23.23 -0.64
C ALA A 121 18.33 23.08 0.77
N PHE A 122 18.66 21.85 1.19
CA PHE A 122 19.30 21.60 2.47
C PHE A 122 20.67 22.26 2.57
N THR A 123 21.47 22.21 1.50
CA THR A 123 22.79 22.86 1.47
C THR A 123 22.67 24.37 1.56
N ALA A 124 21.72 24.98 0.84
CA ALA A 124 21.48 26.43 0.89
C ALA A 124 21.00 26.88 2.27
N TYR A 125 20.11 26.10 2.90
CA TYR A 125 19.70 26.31 4.28
C TYR A 125 20.87 26.18 5.27
N ALA A 126 21.62 25.09 5.20
CA ALA A 126 22.72 24.81 6.12
C ALA A 126 23.85 25.86 6.04
N LYS A 127 24.07 26.44 4.86
CA LYS A 127 25.04 27.53 4.65
C LYS A 127 24.48 28.93 4.94
N ASN A 128 23.22 29.05 5.40
CA ASN A 128 22.51 30.33 5.55
C ASN A 128 22.49 31.18 4.25
N ILE A 129 22.55 30.54 3.09
CA ILE A 129 22.47 31.21 1.78
C ILE A 129 21.02 31.59 1.49
N ALA A 130 20.09 30.68 1.78
CA ALA A 130 18.66 30.90 1.66
C ALA A 130 18.01 30.43 2.97
N THR A 131 17.19 31.29 3.56
CA THR A 131 16.56 31.03 4.87
C THR A 131 15.04 31.16 4.82
N PRO A 132 14.48 32.16 4.10
CA PRO A 132 13.05 32.20 3.82
C PRO A 132 12.60 30.97 3.02
N TRP A 133 11.43 30.44 3.36
CA TRP A 133 10.89 29.24 2.72
C TRP A 133 10.73 29.40 1.19
N LYS A 134 10.38 30.59 0.70
CA LYS A 134 10.22 30.87 -0.73
C LYS A 134 11.54 30.70 -1.49
N GLU A 135 12.65 31.13 -0.90
CA GLU A 135 13.98 31.00 -1.49
C GLU A 135 14.45 29.54 -1.47
N LEU A 136 14.16 28.80 -0.40
CA LEU A 136 14.45 27.37 -0.33
C LEU A 136 13.67 26.56 -1.37
N VAL A 137 12.40 26.91 -1.61
CA VAL A 137 11.60 26.31 -2.68
C VAL A 137 12.19 26.63 -4.06
N ALA A 138 12.64 27.87 -4.28
CA ALA A 138 13.30 28.25 -5.53
C ALA A 138 14.62 27.48 -5.75
N VAL A 139 15.42 27.30 -4.71
CA VAL A 139 16.65 26.47 -4.76
C VAL A 139 16.31 25.01 -5.05
N ALA A 140 15.29 24.46 -4.39
CA ALA A 140 14.82 23.09 -4.65
C ALA A 140 14.38 22.92 -6.11
N ALA A 141 13.56 23.85 -6.63
CA ALA A 141 13.11 23.84 -8.02
C ALA A 141 14.29 23.96 -8.99
N GLY A 142 15.28 24.80 -8.69
CA GLY A 142 16.52 24.91 -9.47
C GLY A 142 17.32 23.61 -9.49
N GLY A 143 17.49 22.96 -8.34
CA GLY A 143 18.15 21.65 -8.24
C GLY A 143 17.41 20.54 -8.99
N TYR A 144 16.08 20.52 -8.90
CA TYR A 144 15.22 19.61 -9.65
C TYR A 144 15.40 19.81 -11.16
N ALA A 145 15.28 21.06 -11.64
CA ALA A 145 15.42 21.40 -13.05
C ALA A 145 16.83 21.08 -13.56
N ALA A 146 17.88 21.45 -12.82
CA ALA A 146 19.26 21.17 -13.16
C ALA A 146 19.50 19.66 -13.37
N TYR A 147 18.93 18.80 -12.50
CA TYR A 147 19.03 17.36 -12.68
C TYR A 147 18.42 16.90 -14.01
N TYR A 148 17.24 17.40 -14.38
CA TYR A 148 16.59 17.04 -15.64
C TYR A 148 17.35 17.55 -16.87
N PHE A 149 17.93 18.76 -16.78
CA PHE A 149 18.76 19.32 -17.85
C PHE A 149 20.06 18.54 -18.04
N ILE A 150 20.78 18.22 -16.96
CA ILE A 150 22.05 17.49 -17.00
C ILE A 150 21.83 16.05 -17.45
N ASN A 151 20.78 15.40 -16.93
CA ASN A 151 20.47 14.00 -17.22
C ASN A 151 19.41 13.87 -18.33
N ASN A 152 19.43 14.76 -19.33
CA ASN A 152 18.45 14.74 -20.41
C ASN A 152 18.49 13.41 -21.19
N ASN A 153 19.69 12.87 -21.43
CA ASN A 153 19.96 11.64 -22.16
C ASN A 153 19.72 10.37 -21.33
N THR A 154 19.51 10.49 -20.02
CA THR A 154 19.17 9.35 -19.17
C THR A 154 17.71 8.98 -19.39
N GLU A 155 17.49 7.76 -19.88
CA GLU A 155 16.16 7.20 -20.03
C GLU A 155 15.45 7.11 -18.69
N ASP A 156 14.18 7.50 -18.67
CA ASP A 156 13.34 7.36 -17.48
C ASP A 156 12.84 5.92 -17.40
N LEU A 157 13.18 5.25 -16.31
CA LEU A 157 12.75 3.88 -16.04
C LEU A 157 11.70 3.92 -14.94
N TYR A 158 10.50 3.50 -15.30
CA TYR A 158 9.36 3.38 -14.41
C TYR A 158 9.30 1.97 -13.86
N THR A 159 9.03 1.88 -12.56
CA THR A 159 8.74 0.63 -11.86
C THR A 159 7.31 0.68 -11.35
N PHE A 160 6.50 -0.28 -11.77
CA PHE A 160 5.14 -0.48 -11.29
C PHE A 160 5.08 -1.81 -10.56
N ILE A 161 4.50 -1.82 -9.37
CA ILE A 161 4.19 -3.04 -8.63
C ILE A 161 2.69 -3.00 -8.32
N THR A 162 1.93 -3.95 -8.86
CA THR A 162 0.50 -4.09 -8.56
C THR A 162 0.25 -5.39 -7.81
N TYR A 163 -0.58 -5.29 -6.78
CA TYR A 163 -0.96 -6.43 -5.96
C TYR A 163 -2.44 -6.76 -6.16
N HIS A 164 -2.70 -8.05 -6.27
CA HIS A 164 -4.03 -8.62 -6.31
C HIS A 164 -4.14 -9.75 -5.31
N TYR A 165 -5.34 -10.02 -4.81
CA TYR A 165 -5.61 -11.18 -3.98
C TYR A 165 -6.82 -11.94 -4.49
N ARG A 166 -6.90 -13.20 -4.11
CA ARG A 166 -8.13 -14.00 -4.22
C ARG A 166 -8.26 -14.90 -3.01
N THR A 167 -9.48 -15.21 -2.64
CA THR A 167 -9.80 -16.14 -1.57
C THR A 167 -9.74 -17.56 -2.12
N MET A 168 -9.00 -18.42 -1.44
CA MET A 168 -8.79 -19.82 -1.79
C MET A 168 -9.67 -20.76 -0.96
N GLY A 169 -10.01 -20.34 0.26
CA GLY A 169 -10.70 -21.16 1.25
C GLY A 169 -11.44 -20.33 2.31
N PRO A 170 -12.18 -21.00 3.22
CA PRO A 170 -12.97 -20.33 4.25
C PRO A 170 -12.14 -19.57 5.29
N GLY A 171 -10.87 -19.94 5.48
CA GLY A 171 -10.06 -19.52 6.61
C GLY A 171 -10.37 -20.31 7.89
N PHE A 172 -9.75 -19.93 9.01
CA PHE A 172 -9.97 -20.51 10.32
C PHE A 172 -9.62 -19.53 11.44
N VAL A 173 -10.07 -19.83 12.66
CA VAL A 173 -9.74 -19.11 13.89
C VAL A 173 -8.81 -19.98 14.74
N ASP A 174 -7.70 -19.41 15.18
CA ASP A 174 -6.75 -20.08 16.08
C ASP A 174 -7.21 -20.08 17.54
N SER A 175 -6.48 -20.76 18.42
CA SER A 175 -6.77 -20.81 19.86
C SER A 175 -6.75 -19.44 20.56
N ASN A 176 -6.08 -18.43 20.00
CA ASN A 176 -6.01 -17.09 20.54
C ASN A 176 -7.17 -16.18 20.09
N GLY A 177 -8.07 -16.71 19.24
CA GLY A 177 -9.17 -15.96 18.64
C GLY A 177 -8.75 -15.14 17.42
N THR A 178 -7.53 -15.33 16.91
CA THR A 178 -7.06 -14.67 15.69
C THR A 178 -7.68 -15.35 14.49
N VAL A 179 -8.32 -14.58 13.62
CA VAL A 179 -8.87 -15.08 12.37
C VAL A 179 -7.81 -15.02 11.27
N TYR A 180 -7.61 -16.16 10.63
CA TYR A 180 -6.73 -16.36 9.50
C TYR A 180 -7.56 -16.67 8.27
N GLY A 181 -7.36 -15.93 7.18
CA GLY A 181 -7.96 -16.30 5.90
C GLY A 181 -7.15 -17.37 5.19
N ASP A 182 -7.63 -17.78 4.02
CA ASP A 182 -6.86 -18.58 3.06
C ASP A 182 -6.85 -17.81 1.75
N TYR A 183 -5.75 -17.11 1.49
CA TYR A 183 -5.60 -16.19 0.36
C TYR A 183 -4.45 -16.61 -0.53
N GLU A 184 -4.56 -16.20 -1.78
CA GLU A 184 -3.45 -16.16 -2.70
C GLU A 184 -3.24 -14.73 -3.17
N ILE A 185 -2.02 -14.22 -3.00
CA ILE A 185 -1.63 -12.87 -3.40
C ILE A 185 -0.75 -12.97 -4.64
N ARG A 186 -1.08 -12.19 -5.65
CA ARG A 186 -0.31 -12.03 -6.88
C ARG A 186 0.34 -10.64 -6.89
N LYS A 187 1.67 -10.62 -6.96
CA LYS A 187 2.49 -9.45 -7.24
C LYS A 187 2.83 -9.42 -8.72
N GLN A 188 2.53 -8.31 -9.37
CA GLN A 188 2.92 -8.07 -10.75
C GLN A 188 3.91 -6.91 -10.77
N THR A 189 5.12 -7.17 -11.24
CA THR A 189 6.18 -6.17 -11.33
C THR A 189 6.39 -5.82 -12.79
N ARG A 190 6.29 -4.55 -13.16
CA ARG A 190 6.65 -4.05 -14.49
C ARG A 190 7.77 -3.03 -14.37
N ILE A 191 8.80 -3.21 -15.19
CA ILE A 191 9.88 -2.24 -15.37
C ILE A 191 9.85 -1.81 -16.83
N THR A 192 9.55 -0.54 -17.08
CA THR A 192 9.31 -0.02 -18.44
C THR A 192 9.78 1.42 -18.61
N LYS A 193 10.03 1.82 -19.85
CA LYS A 193 10.29 3.23 -20.20
C LYS A 193 9.00 4.05 -20.32
N ASN A 194 7.83 3.39 -20.38
CA ASN A 194 6.55 4.06 -20.57
C ASN A 194 5.91 4.41 -19.24
N SER A 195 5.51 5.67 -19.07
CA SER A 195 4.84 6.16 -17.86
C SER A 195 3.42 5.62 -17.64
N ASN A 196 2.82 4.96 -18.65
CA ASN A 196 1.45 4.44 -18.61
C ASN A 196 1.36 2.94 -18.26
N ASN A 197 2.41 2.35 -17.66
CA ASN A 197 2.45 0.93 -17.24
C ASN A 197 2.27 -0.06 -18.42
N THR A 198 2.84 0.23 -19.59
CA THR A 198 2.81 -0.64 -20.78
C THR A 198 4.22 -1.02 -21.24
N GLY A 199 4.36 -2.15 -21.94
CA GLY A 199 5.65 -2.61 -22.48
C GLY A 199 6.69 -2.96 -21.41
N GLY A 200 7.95 -3.08 -21.82
CA GLY A 200 9.08 -3.37 -20.93
C GLY A 200 9.09 -4.80 -20.36
N ALA A 201 9.90 -5.00 -19.33
CA ALA A 201 9.98 -6.27 -18.61
C ALA A 201 8.81 -6.41 -17.64
N TYR A 202 8.24 -7.61 -17.57
CA TYR A 202 7.09 -7.92 -16.75
C TYR A 202 7.29 -9.27 -16.06
N ASP A 203 7.04 -9.29 -14.76
CA ASP A 203 7.19 -10.47 -13.92
C ASP A 203 5.97 -10.63 -13.00
N VAL A 204 5.64 -11.89 -12.69
CA VAL A 204 4.50 -12.24 -11.85
C VAL A 204 4.93 -13.27 -10.81
N ASP A 205 4.79 -12.92 -9.55
CA ASP A 205 5.01 -13.81 -8.41
C ASP A 205 3.69 -13.99 -7.66
N THR A 206 3.31 -15.23 -7.38
CA THR A 206 2.06 -15.58 -6.71
C THR A 206 2.34 -16.46 -5.51
N ARG A 207 1.87 -16.05 -4.33
CA ARG A 207 2.12 -16.75 -3.06
C ARG A 207 0.83 -16.91 -2.27
N ARG A 208 0.68 -18.06 -1.62
CA ARG A 208 -0.40 -18.29 -0.66
C ARG A 208 -0.02 -17.76 0.71
N GLY A 209 -1.03 -17.31 1.45
CA GLY A 209 -0.85 -16.79 2.80
C GLY A 209 -2.18 -16.66 3.52
N THR A 210 -2.10 -16.36 4.81
CA THR A 210 -3.27 -16.28 5.70
C THR A 210 -3.71 -14.85 6.02
N SER A 211 -3.06 -13.86 5.39
CA SER A 211 -3.34 -12.43 5.58
C SER A 211 -3.27 -11.68 4.25
N LEU A 212 -3.96 -10.56 4.15
CA LEU A 212 -3.94 -9.65 3.00
C LEU A 212 -2.76 -8.65 3.03
N VAL A 213 -1.67 -9.03 3.70
CA VAL A 213 -0.43 -8.25 3.74
C VAL A 213 0.56 -8.85 2.73
N PRO A 214 0.84 -8.16 1.61
CA PRO A 214 1.80 -8.62 0.62
C PRO A 214 3.25 -8.40 1.06
N TRP A 215 4.18 -9.06 0.37
CA TRP A 215 5.62 -8.83 0.52
C TRP A 215 6.10 -7.70 -0.40
N PHE A 216 7.09 -6.93 0.05
CA PHE A 216 7.69 -5.81 -0.69
C PHE A 216 8.83 -6.26 -1.59
#